data_AF-A0A959B4N7-F1
#
_entry.id   AF-A0A959B4N7-F1
#
_cell.length_a   1.000
_cell.length_b   1.000
_cell.length_c   1.000
_cell.angle_alpha   90.00
_cell.angle_beta   90.00
_cell.angle_gamma   90.00
#
_symmetry.space_group_name_H-M   'P 1'
#
loop_
_entity.id
_entity.type
_entity.pdbx_description
1 polymer ?
#
loop_
_entity_poly.entity_id
_entity_poly.type
_entity_poly.pdbx_seq_one_letter_code
_entity_poly.pdbx_strand_id
1 'polypeptide(L)'
;SFQHLYEENKDVVAGGNPWLYNPLLYLCAIVAGTSLPILLVAIWGKIRVIREGRTGPLAWIFLAFIVLEFLALWSLDATFVRRANIFLPFIAVLGAYGLMGIPKGWPRRLAIAAVWFYTLAIALDGQSGAWWDTRYAARDYLLENFDGRRIEYSPYAMAMGVPKGVPLGERGDILVAHEAYYSRYWKSLTTPFTVPKCCEEVYHCISTEDCQLYQALLSGQAPKYREVQRFETHAWLPERRLYKHWFGTYETFQGDVIIFEKDKQ
;
A
#
# COMPACT_ATOMS: atom_id res chain seq x y z
N SER A 1 -28.50 -7.27 9.58
CA SER A 1 -28.44 -8.55 8.83
C SER A 1 -27.18 -8.55 7.96
N PHE A 2 -26.71 -9.71 7.47
CA PHE A 2 -25.60 -9.77 6.51
C PHE A 2 -25.89 -8.93 5.24
N GLN A 3 -27.18 -8.84 4.88
CA GLN A 3 -27.68 -8.02 3.80
C GLN A 3 -27.53 -6.50 4.05
N HIS A 4 -27.72 -6.03 5.29
CA HIS A 4 -27.49 -4.63 5.64
C HIS A 4 -25.99 -4.27 5.65
N LEU A 5 -25.13 -5.16 6.16
CA LEU A 5 -23.68 -4.97 6.07
C LEU A 5 -23.20 -5.02 4.61
N TYR A 6 -23.81 -5.88 3.79
CA TYR A 6 -23.57 -5.89 2.36
C TYR A 6 -24.02 -4.57 1.74
N GLU A 7 -25.23 -4.09 1.98
CA GLU A 7 -25.73 -2.81 1.44
C GLU A 7 -24.92 -1.58 1.90
N GLU A 8 -24.43 -1.54 3.14
CA GLU A 8 -23.55 -0.46 3.62
C GLU A 8 -22.14 -0.52 3.02
N ASN A 9 -21.66 -1.73 2.68
CA ASN A 9 -20.33 -1.90 2.09
C ASN A 9 -20.36 -1.93 0.57
N LYS A 10 -21.50 -2.25 -0.04
CA LYS A 10 -21.72 -2.35 -1.48
C LYS A 10 -21.61 -0.96 -2.08
N ASP A 11 -20.89 -0.87 -3.19
CA ASP A 11 -20.79 0.33 -4.03
C ASP A 11 -19.82 1.41 -3.49
N VAL A 12 -18.88 1.03 -2.62
CA VAL A 12 -17.83 1.97 -2.17
C VAL A 12 -16.81 2.29 -3.28
N VAL A 13 -16.64 1.36 -4.23
CA VAL A 13 -15.87 1.54 -5.48
C VAL A 13 -16.66 0.84 -6.59
N ALA A 14 -17.39 1.62 -7.40
CA ALA A 14 -18.05 1.06 -8.57
C ALA A 14 -16.98 0.60 -9.59
N GLY A 15 -17.22 -0.48 -10.32
CA GLY A 15 -16.33 -0.90 -11.42
C GLY A 15 -15.19 -1.83 -11.02
N GLY A 16 -15.33 -3.11 -11.38
CA GLY A 16 -14.29 -4.12 -11.22
C GLY A 16 -14.87 -5.53 -11.14
N ASN A 17 -14.00 -6.53 -11.26
CA ASN A 17 -14.35 -7.90 -10.88
C ASN A 17 -13.67 -8.20 -9.53
N PRO A 18 -14.25 -7.77 -8.39
CA PRO A 18 -13.63 -7.92 -7.07
C PRO A 18 -13.36 -9.39 -6.74
N TRP A 19 -14.17 -10.31 -7.26
CA TRP A 19 -13.99 -11.77 -7.15
C TRP A 19 -12.65 -12.24 -7.74
N LEU A 20 -12.20 -11.61 -8.83
CA LEU A 20 -10.94 -11.95 -9.48
C LEU A 20 -9.76 -11.13 -8.92
N TYR A 21 -9.97 -9.83 -8.71
CA TYR A 21 -8.88 -8.92 -8.35
C TYR A 21 -8.51 -8.99 -6.88
N ASN A 22 -9.47 -9.10 -5.96
CA ASN A 22 -9.16 -9.08 -4.53
C ASN A 22 -8.18 -10.19 -4.12
N PRO A 23 -8.33 -11.45 -4.53
CA PRO A 23 -7.38 -12.51 -4.18
C PRO A 23 -5.97 -12.24 -4.69
N LEU A 24 -5.84 -11.74 -5.92
CA LEU A 24 -4.56 -11.41 -6.52
C LEU A 24 -3.89 -10.25 -5.76
N LEU A 25 -4.66 -9.20 -5.47
CA LEU A 25 -4.16 -8.02 -4.76
C LEU A 25 -3.77 -8.34 -3.32
N TYR A 26 -4.54 -9.17 -2.61
CA TYR A 26 -4.17 -9.66 -1.28
C TYR A 26 -2.92 -10.52 -1.33
N LEU A 27 -2.76 -11.37 -2.35
CA LEU A 27 -1.52 -12.12 -2.53
C LEU A 27 -0.33 -11.17 -2.74
N CYS A 28 -0.47 -10.18 -3.62
CA CYS A 28 0.57 -9.16 -3.83
C CYS A 28 0.91 -8.41 -2.53
N ALA A 29 -0.10 -8.03 -1.75
CA ALA A 29 0.09 -7.36 -0.46
C ALA A 29 0.77 -8.28 0.57
N ILE A 30 0.38 -9.55 0.68
CA ILE A 30 1.03 -10.52 1.56
C ILE A 30 2.50 -10.72 1.16
N VAL A 31 2.78 -10.83 -0.14
CA VAL A 31 4.15 -10.94 -0.66
C VAL A 31 4.96 -9.68 -0.34
N ALA A 32 4.41 -8.48 -0.50
CA ALA A 32 5.10 -7.24 -0.14
C ALA A 32 5.29 -7.06 1.38
N GLY A 33 4.35 -7.57 2.18
CA GLY A 33 4.37 -7.50 3.64
C GLY A 33 5.23 -8.56 4.34
N THR A 34 5.44 -9.73 3.72
CA THR A 34 6.23 -10.84 4.29
C THR A 34 7.47 -11.24 3.50
N SER A 35 7.55 -10.94 2.20
CA SER A 35 8.49 -11.47 1.18
C SER A 35 8.17 -12.83 0.58
N LEU A 36 8.69 -13.05 -0.63
CA LEU A 36 8.53 -14.29 -1.37
C LEU A 36 9.13 -15.51 -0.63
N PRO A 37 10.35 -15.47 -0.05
CA PRO A 37 10.89 -16.63 0.67
C PRO A 37 10.02 -17.08 1.83
N ILE A 38 9.49 -16.15 2.63
CA ILE A 38 8.60 -16.47 3.76
C ILE A 38 7.31 -17.10 3.26
N LEU A 39 6.71 -16.56 2.19
CA LEU A 39 5.52 -17.15 1.58
C LEU A 39 5.79 -18.57 1.04
N LEU A 40 6.92 -18.79 0.37
CA LEU A 40 7.27 -20.10 -0.17
C LEU A 40 7.43 -21.17 0.93
N VAL A 41 8.09 -20.84 2.04
CA VAL A 41 8.18 -21.78 3.17
C VAL A 41 6.83 -21.98 3.85
N ALA A 42 5.96 -20.98 3.88
CA ALA A 42 4.59 -21.13 4.40
C ALA A 42 3.73 -22.05 3.53
N ILE A 43 3.81 -21.92 2.20
CA ILE A 43 3.16 -22.81 1.24
C ILE A 43 3.67 -24.25 1.43
N TRP A 44 4.99 -24.43 1.56
CA TRP A 44 5.58 -25.74 1.86
C TRP A 44 5.06 -26.34 3.17
N GLY A 45 4.97 -25.52 4.23
CA GLY A 45 4.38 -25.90 5.51
C GLY A 45 2.95 -26.40 5.35
N LYS A 46 2.11 -25.69 4.60
CA LYS A 46 0.73 -26.09 4.30
C LYS A 46 0.66 -27.42 3.55
N ILE A 47 1.44 -27.59 2.48
CA ILE A 47 1.49 -28.84 1.70
C ILE A 47 1.86 -30.03 2.60
N ARG A 48 2.80 -29.82 3.53
CA ARG A 48 3.23 -30.84 4.47
C ARG A 48 2.12 -31.21 5.47
N VAL A 49 1.42 -30.24 6.06
CA VAL A 49 0.27 -30.51 6.95
C VAL A 49 -0.75 -31.41 6.27
N ILE A 50 -1.09 -31.11 5.01
CA ILE A 50 -2.04 -31.89 4.22
C ILE A 50 -1.52 -33.31 3.96
N ARG A 51 -0.26 -33.45 3.52
CA ARG A 51 0.34 -34.75 3.19
C ARG A 51 0.52 -35.67 4.39
N GLU A 52 0.90 -35.11 5.54
CA GLU A 52 1.15 -35.88 6.76
C GLU A 52 -0.14 -36.29 7.48
N GLY A 53 -1.31 -35.83 7.00
CA GLY A 53 -2.59 -36.08 7.66
C GLY A 53 -2.60 -35.59 9.10
N ARG A 54 -1.73 -34.63 9.45
CA ARG A 54 -1.66 -34.02 10.79
C ARG A 54 -2.82 -33.06 10.95
N THR A 55 -4.01 -33.63 11.08
CA THR A 55 -5.30 -32.97 11.27
C THR A 55 -5.58 -32.71 12.75
N GLY A 56 -4.55 -32.32 13.50
CA GLY A 56 -4.75 -31.89 14.88
C GLY A 56 -5.74 -30.72 14.94
N PRO A 57 -6.48 -30.54 16.05
CA PRO A 57 -7.50 -29.49 16.17
C PRO A 57 -6.95 -28.08 15.87
N LEU A 58 -5.68 -27.82 16.17
CA LEU A 58 -4.98 -26.58 15.82
C LEU A 58 -4.89 -26.35 14.30
N ALA A 59 -4.66 -27.39 13.50
CA ALA A 59 -4.60 -27.26 12.04
C ALA A 59 -5.97 -26.90 11.44
N TRP A 60 -7.05 -27.44 12.03
CA TRP A 60 -8.42 -27.12 11.62
C TRP A 60 -8.85 -25.72 12.05
N ILE A 61 -8.52 -25.29 13.27
CA ILE A 61 -8.78 -23.92 13.74
C ILE A 61 -8.04 -22.93 12.84
N PHE A 62 -6.80 -23.24 12.49
CA PHE A 62 -5.97 -22.41 11.63
C PHE A 62 -6.52 -22.33 10.19
N LEU A 63 -6.94 -23.47 9.63
CA LEU A 63 -7.59 -23.51 8.31
C LEU A 63 -8.92 -22.75 8.34
N ALA A 64 -9.74 -22.95 9.37
CA ALA A 64 -11.00 -22.26 9.55
C ALA A 64 -10.80 -20.75 9.64
N PHE A 65 -9.78 -20.28 10.37
CA PHE A 65 -9.45 -18.86 10.43
C PHE A 65 -9.06 -18.31 9.06
N ILE A 66 -8.17 -18.98 8.32
CA ILE A 66 -7.79 -18.54 6.96
C ILE A 66 -9.01 -18.50 6.05
N VAL A 67 -9.88 -19.50 6.12
CA VAL A 67 -11.08 -19.56 5.28
C VAL A 67 -12.05 -18.46 5.68
N LEU A 68 -12.32 -18.25 6.97
CA LEU A 68 -13.22 -17.21 7.45
C LEU A 68 -12.71 -15.81 7.12
N GLU A 69 -11.41 -15.57 7.31
CA GLU A 69 -10.79 -14.30 6.96
C GLU A 69 -10.76 -14.10 5.45
N PHE A 70 -10.46 -15.14 4.67
CA PHE A 70 -10.58 -15.10 3.22
C PHE A 70 -12.00 -14.76 2.79
N LEU A 71 -13.03 -15.41 3.38
CA LEU A 71 -14.43 -15.13 3.10
C LEU A 71 -14.82 -13.69 3.51
N ALA A 72 -14.33 -13.23 4.66
CA ALA A 72 -14.57 -11.86 5.13
C ALA A 72 -13.96 -10.86 4.14
N LEU A 73 -12.70 -11.03 3.77
CA LEU A 73 -12.03 -10.14 2.82
C LEU A 73 -12.55 -10.24 1.40
N TRP A 74 -13.07 -11.42 1.03
CA TRP A 74 -13.77 -11.64 -0.21
C TRP A 74 -15.10 -10.89 -0.25
N SER A 75 -15.78 -10.76 0.89
CA SER A 75 -17.04 -10.02 1.02
C SER A 75 -16.85 -8.49 1.18
N LEU A 76 -15.61 -8.01 1.18
CA LEU A 76 -15.32 -6.58 1.32
C LEU A 76 -15.07 -5.92 -0.05
N ASP A 77 -15.67 -4.75 -0.24
CA ASP A 77 -15.64 -4.01 -1.50
C ASP A 77 -14.28 -3.42 -1.88
N ALA A 78 -13.43 -3.12 -0.89
CA ALA A 78 -12.15 -2.48 -1.11
C ALA A 78 -10.97 -3.25 -0.51
N THR A 79 -9.93 -3.45 -1.30
CA THR A 79 -8.66 -4.02 -0.87
C THR A 79 -7.81 -2.95 -0.19
N PHE A 80 -7.39 -3.22 1.03
CA PHE A 80 -6.47 -2.36 1.77
C PHE A 80 -5.32 -3.19 2.35
N VAL A 81 -4.12 -2.61 2.39
CA VAL A 81 -2.94 -3.27 2.98
C VAL A 81 -3.19 -3.69 4.43
N ARG A 82 -3.89 -2.86 5.21
CA ARG A 82 -4.22 -3.16 6.61
C ARG A 82 -5.04 -4.45 6.76
N ARG A 83 -5.87 -4.75 5.77
CA ARG A 83 -6.66 -5.99 5.72
C ARG A 83 -5.79 -7.19 5.35
N ALA A 84 -4.79 -7.02 4.49
CA ALA A 84 -3.79 -8.06 4.21
C ALA A 84 -2.91 -8.36 5.44
N ASN A 85 -2.62 -7.34 6.26
CA ASN A 85 -1.71 -7.46 7.40
C ASN A 85 -2.18 -8.45 8.48
N ILE A 86 -3.47 -8.74 8.55
CA ILE A 86 -4.01 -9.73 9.50
C ILE A 86 -3.50 -11.15 9.22
N PHE A 87 -3.11 -11.45 7.97
CA PHE A 87 -2.58 -12.76 7.60
C PHE A 87 -1.10 -12.95 7.94
N LEU A 88 -0.33 -11.89 8.15
CA LEU A 88 1.12 -12.01 8.32
C LEU A 88 1.51 -12.92 9.48
N PRO A 89 0.86 -12.89 10.67
CA PRO A 89 1.13 -13.84 11.74
C PRO A 89 0.89 -15.30 11.33
N PHE A 90 -0.15 -15.55 10.53
CA PHE A 90 -0.47 -16.90 10.03
C PHE A 90 0.60 -17.39 9.05
N ILE A 91 1.00 -16.53 8.11
CA ILE A 91 2.09 -16.82 7.19
C ILE A 91 3.39 -17.11 7.95
N ALA A 92 3.69 -16.36 9.03
CA ALA A 92 4.86 -16.61 9.86
C ALA A 92 4.82 -17.99 10.56
N VAL A 93 3.69 -18.36 11.15
CA VAL A 93 3.51 -19.67 11.82
C VAL A 93 3.62 -20.83 10.82
N LEU A 94 2.95 -20.73 9.67
CA LEU A 94 3.07 -21.72 8.60
C LEU A 94 4.51 -21.79 8.06
N GLY A 95 5.17 -20.65 7.90
CA GLY A 95 6.55 -20.56 7.46
C GLY A 95 7.50 -21.27 8.42
N ALA A 96 7.33 -21.06 9.72
CA ALA A 96 8.08 -21.76 10.76
C ALA A 96 7.85 -23.28 10.70
N TYR A 97 6.59 -23.72 10.56
CA TYR A 97 6.27 -25.14 10.38
C TYR A 97 6.91 -25.74 9.12
N GLY A 98 6.83 -25.01 8.00
CA GLY A 98 7.45 -25.39 6.74
C GLY A 98 8.96 -25.53 6.86
N LEU A 99 9.64 -24.55 7.47
CA LEU A 99 11.08 -24.58 7.73
C LEU A 99 11.51 -25.79 8.57
N MET A 100 10.77 -26.12 9.62
CA MET A 100 11.03 -27.32 10.43
C MET A 100 10.92 -28.60 9.60
N GLY A 101 10.06 -28.56 8.57
CA GLY A 101 9.81 -29.67 7.70
C GLY A 101 10.81 -29.87 6.55
N ILE A 102 11.74 -28.93 6.33
CA ILE A 102 12.81 -29.09 5.34
C ILE A 102 13.85 -30.09 5.89
N PRO A 103 14.31 -31.08 5.09
CA PRO A 103 15.34 -32.03 5.52
C PRO A 103 16.59 -31.33 6.09
N LYS A 104 17.17 -31.91 7.15
CA LYS A 104 18.42 -31.38 7.72
C LYS A 104 19.51 -31.40 6.64
N GLY A 105 20.27 -30.31 6.53
CA GLY A 105 21.35 -30.17 5.54
C GLY A 105 21.45 -28.75 4.99
N TRP A 106 22.15 -28.63 3.86
CA TRP A 106 22.34 -27.36 3.17
C TRP A 106 21.03 -26.66 2.77
N PRO A 107 20.00 -27.34 2.22
CA PRO A 107 18.74 -26.68 1.83
C PRO A 107 18.03 -26.00 2.99
N ARG A 108 18.02 -26.63 4.17
CA ARG A 108 17.42 -26.03 5.37
C ARG A 108 18.21 -24.83 5.87
N ARG A 109 19.55 -24.89 5.83
CA ARG A 109 20.41 -23.74 6.22
C ARG A 109 20.17 -22.55 5.31
N LEU A 110 20.07 -22.78 3.99
CA LEU A 110 19.73 -21.74 3.01
C LEU A 110 18.34 -21.15 3.26
N ALA A 111 17.33 -21.98 3.48
CA ALA A 111 15.98 -21.50 3.74
C ALA A 111 15.90 -20.66 5.02
N ILE A 112 16.57 -21.09 6.09
CA ILE A 112 16.68 -20.32 7.34
C ILE A 112 17.40 -19.00 7.10
N ALA A 113 18.55 -19.01 6.40
CA ALA A 113 19.31 -17.81 6.10
C ALA A 113 18.50 -16.82 5.25
N ALA A 114 17.78 -17.31 4.24
CA ALA A 114 16.93 -16.50 3.38
C ALA A 114 15.79 -15.84 4.18
N VAL A 115 15.06 -16.62 4.99
CA VAL A 115 13.99 -16.10 5.86
C VAL A 115 14.56 -15.08 6.84
N TRP A 116 15.69 -15.36 7.48
CA TRP A 116 16.30 -14.43 8.44
C TRP A 116 16.73 -13.11 7.78
N PHE A 117 17.41 -13.19 6.64
CA PHE A 117 17.84 -12.02 5.87
C PHE A 117 16.64 -11.18 5.43
N TYR A 118 15.60 -11.81 4.86
CA TYR A 118 14.42 -11.08 4.41
C TYR A 118 13.60 -10.49 5.56
N THR A 119 13.48 -11.18 6.69
CA THR A 119 12.84 -10.60 7.89
C THR A 119 13.58 -9.34 8.35
N LEU A 120 14.91 -9.39 8.41
CA LEU A 120 15.71 -8.22 8.77
C LEU A 120 15.56 -7.10 7.73
N ALA A 121 15.60 -7.43 6.44
CA ALA A 121 15.46 -6.47 5.36
C ALA A 121 14.08 -5.80 5.37
N ILE A 122 12.98 -6.54 5.60
CA ILE A 122 11.64 -5.97 5.76
C ILE A 122 11.58 -5.04 6.96
N ALA A 123 12.18 -5.43 8.09
CA ALA A 123 12.19 -4.60 9.28
C ALA A 123 12.93 -3.28 9.02
N LEU A 124 14.10 -3.32 8.37
CA LEU A 124 14.85 -2.13 8.00
C LEU A 124 14.10 -1.26 6.99
N ASP A 125 13.51 -1.87 5.97
CA ASP A 125 12.73 -1.17 4.93
C ASP A 125 11.48 -0.49 5.54
N GLY A 126 10.78 -1.16 6.47
CA GLY A 126 9.65 -0.56 7.18
C GLY A 126 10.01 0.60 8.12
N GLN A 127 11.22 0.58 8.70
CA GLN A 127 11.74 1.70 9.50
C GLN A 127 12.35 2.81 8.64
N SER A 128 12.77 2.50 7.42
CA SER A 128 13.44 3.44 6.51
C SER A 128 12.62 4.70 6.27
N GLY A 129 11.30 4.59 6.14
CA GLY A 129 10.42 5.75 5.93
C GLY A 129 10.29 6.68 7.14
N ALA A 130 10.67 6.23 8.35
CA ALA A 130 10.79 7.13 9.50
C ALA A 130 12.14 7.86 9.51
N TRP A 131 13.21 7.23 9.04
CA TRP A 131 14.55 7.84 8.94
C TRP A 131 14.66 8.81 7.77
N TRP A 132 14.00 8.50 6.66
CA TRP A 132 14.02 9.27 5.40
C TRP A 132 12.61 9.66 4.98
N ASP A 133 11.87 10.27 5.90
CA ASP A 133 10.52 10.75 5.65
C ASP A 133 10.53 11.90 4.63
N THR A 134 9.90 11.65 3.48
CA THR A 134 9.80 12.55 2.32
C THR A 134 9.16 13.90 2.66
N ARG A 135 8.35 13.97 3.71
CA ARG A 135 7.68 15.21 4.15
C ARG A 135 8.67 16.18 4.78
N TYR A 136 9.69 15.70 5.49
CA TYR A 136 10.75 16.56 6.02
C TYR A 136 11.68 17.04 4.91
N ALA A 137 11.99 16.20 3.92
CA ALA A 137 12.75 16.63 2.74
C ALA A 137 11.99 17.72 1.95
N ALA A 138 10.67 17.55 1.77
CA ALA A 138 9.82 18.56 1.17
C ALA A 138 9.75 19.85 1.99
N ARG A 139 9.66 19.76 3.32
CA ARG A 139 9.75 20.92 4.22
C ARG A 139 11.05 21.69 4.00
N ASP A 140 12.18 21.00 4.02
CA ASP A 140 13.50 21.64 3.93
C ASP A 140 13.66 22.35 2.59
N TYR A 141 13.22 21.70 1.51
CA TYR A 141 13.15 22.31 0.18
C TYR A 141 12.26 23.55 0.16
N LEU A 142 11.07 23.50 0.76
CA LEU A 142 10.19 24.66 0.85
C LEU A 142 10.85 25.77 1.67
N LEU A 143 11.45 25.50 2.83
CA LEU A 143 12.09 26.54 3.64
C LEU A 143 13.24 27.24 2.90
N GLU A 144 13.98 26.52 2.05
CA GLU A 144 15.07 27.09 1.24
C GLU A 144 14.57 27.88 0.02
N ASN A 145 13.49 27.42 -0.62
CA ASN A 145 13.02 27.94 -1.92
C ASN A 145 11.73 28.77 -1.84
N PHE A 146 11.16 28.94 -0.65
CA PHE A 146 9.89 29.61 -0.46
C PHE A 146 10.03 31.14 -0.46
N ASP A 147 9.28 31.78 -1.35
CA ASP A 147 9.26 33.21 -1.61
C ASP A 147 8.00 33.91 -1.06
N GLY A 148 7.27 33.26 -0.15
CA GLY A 148 6.06 33.83 0.47
C GLY A 148 4.75 33.57 -0.30
N ARG A 149 4.78 32.78 -1.37
CA ARG A 149 3.60 32.38 -2.15
C ARG A 149 2.58 31.55 -1.35
N ARG A 150 1.37 31.36 -1.88
CA ARG A 150 0.35 30.57 -1.17
C ARG A 150 0.62 29.07 -1.38
N ILE A 151 0.86 28.32 -0.32
CA ILE A 151 1.06 26.85 -0.40
C ILE A 151 -0.22 26.13 -0.03
N GLU A 152 -0.69 25.22 -0.87
CA GLU A 152 -1.73 24.26 -0.55
C GLU A 152 -1.09 22.91 -0.24
N TYR A 153 -1.47 22.30 0.89
CA TYR A 153 -1.01 20.97 1.26
C TYR A 153 -2.15 19.97 1.09
N SER A 154 -1.89 18.85 0.41
CA SER A 154 -2.78 17.72 0.49
C SER A 154 -2.79 17.15 1.92
N PRO A 155 -3.85 16.43 2.32
CA PRO A 155 -3.80 15.57 3.49
C PRO A 155 -2.54 14.69 3.47
N TYR A 156 -1.98 14.45 4.66
CA TYR A 156 -0.72 13.74 4.90
C TYR A 156 0.57 14.43 4.43
N ALA A 157 0.52 15.52 3.65
CA ALA A 157 1.72 16.23 3.21
C ALA A 157 2.35 17.11 4.31
N MET A 158 1.60 17.47 5.36
CA MET A 158 2.09 18.32 6.44
C MET A 158 3.09 17.60 7.35
N ALA A 159 4.15 18.32 7.73
CA ALA A 159 5.13 17.93 8.74
C ALA A 159 5.39 19.09 9.72
N MET A 160 6.10 18.81 10.82
CA MET A 160 6.45 19.86 11.78
C MET A 160 7.41 20.88 11.15
N GLY A 161 7.04 22.16 11.22
CA GLY A 161 7.87 23.28 10.75
C GLY A 161 7.70 23.64 9.27
N VAL A 162 6.69 23.10 8.57
CA VAL A 162 6.37 23.55 7.20
C VAL A 162 5.83 24.99 7.20
N PRO A 163 6.09 25.79 6.14
CA PRO A 163 5.48 27.11 6.00
C PRO A 163 3.94 27.02 6.03
N LYS A 164 3.29 28.06 6.55
CA LYS A 164 1.83 28.11 6.68
C LYS A 164 1.16 27.96 5.32
N GLY A 165 0.29 26.96 5.21
CA GLY A 165 -0.51 26.72 4.01
C GLY A 165 -1.89 27.38 4.04
N VAL A 166 -2.54 27.37 2.88
CA VAL A 166 -3.97 27.63 2.72
C VAL A 166 -4.75 26.31 2.83
N PRO A 167 -6.05 26.36 3.20
CA PRO A 167 -6.93 25.21 3.14
C PRO A 167 -6.95 24.53 1.76
N LEU A 168 -7.12 23.21 1.78
CA LEU A 168 -7.34 22.43 0.55
C LEU A 168 -8.56 22.97 -0.21
N GLY A 169 -8.42 23.14 -1.52
CA GLY A 169 -9.45 23.70 -2.40
C GLY A 169 -9.36 25.20 -2.64
N GLU A 170 -8.59 25.96 -1.83
CA GLU A 170 -8.36 27.39 -2.10
C GLU A 170 -7.39 27.66 -3.27
N ARG A 171 -6.74 26.62 -3.80
CA ARG A 171 -5.82 26.65 -4.96
C ARG A 171 -4.65 27.60 -4.74
N GLY A 172 -3.68 27.12 -3.96
CA GLY A 172 -2.39 27.80 -3.78
C GLY A 172 -1.58 27.92 -5.08
N ASP A 173 -0.56 28.76 -5.05
CA ASP A 173 0.45 28.88 -6.10
C ASP A 173 1.41 27.68 -6.11
N ILE A 174 1.59 27.05 -4.95
CA ILE A 174 2.35 25.81 -4.78
C ILE A 174 1.41 24.75 -4.21
N LEU A 175 1.40 23.55 -4.80
CA LEU A 175 0.67 22.40 -4.30
C LEU A 175 1.66 21.32 -3.86
N VAL A 176 1.59 20.93 -2.59
CA VAL A 176 2.39 19.84 -2.02
C VAL A 176 1.49 18.62 -1.85
N ALA A 177 1.70 17.61 -2.68
CA ALA A 177 0.88 16.42 -2.78
C ALA A 177 1.59 15.21 -2.20
N HIS A 178 0.94 14.50 -1.29
CA HIS A 178 1.44 13.26 -0.68
C HIS A 178 0.72 12.03 -1.24
N GLU A 179 1.47 10.95 -1.49
CA GLU A 179 0.97 9.72 -2.13
C GLU A 179 -0.22 9.09 -1.42
N ALA A 180 -0.19 9.01 -0.09
CA ALA A 180 -1.33 8.53 0.70
C ALA A 180 -2.66 9.27 0.40
N TYR A 181 -2.59 10.50 -0.11
CA TYR A 181 -3.76 11.25 -0.55
C TYR A 181 -4.03 11.12 -2.05
N TYR A 182 -3.02 11.29 -2.92
CA TYR A 182 -3.25 11.34 -4.36
C TYR A 182 -3.40 9.97 -5.03
N SER A 183 -2.84 8.90 -4.44
CA SER A 183 -2.80 7.55 -5.03
C SER A 183 -4.19 7.01 -5.38
N ARG A 184 -5.19 7.32 -4.54
CA ARG A 184 -6.60 6.96 -4.77
C ARG A 184 -7.20 7.56 -6.04
N TYR A 185 -6.66 8.66 -6.57
CA TYR A 185 -7.11 9.25 -7.83
C TYR A 185 -6.40 8.67 -9.05
N TRP A 186 -5.38 7.83 -8.85
CA TRP A 186 -4.53 7.29 -9.92
C TRP A 186 -4.49 5.77 -9.89
N LYS A 187 -3.36 5.16 -9.51
CA LYS A 187 -3.23 3.71 -9.32
C LYS A 187 -3.09 3.43 -7.84
N SER A 188 -3.94 2.54 -7.35
CA SER A 188 -3.97 2.12 -5.95
C SER A 188 -4.43 0.67 -5.87
N LEU A 189 -4.46 0.07 -4.68
CA LEU A 189 -5.02 -1.27 -4.54
C LEU A 189 -6.49 -1.37 -4.95
N THR A 190 -7.27 -0.31 -4.76
CA THR A 190 -8.70 -0.33 -5.11
C THR A 190 -8.91 -0.19 -6.62
N THR A 191 -7.99 0.47 -7.32
CA THR A 191 -7.99 0.65 -8.78
C THR A 191 -6.61 0.34 -9.38
N PRO A 192 -6.21 -0.94 -9.38
CA PRO A 192 -4.82 -1.35 -9.67
C PRO A 192 -4.43 -1.23 -11.14
N PHE A 193 -5.38 -1.41 -12.05
CA PHE A 193 -5.12 -1.61 -13.48
C PHE A 193 -5.63 -0.47 -14.35
N THR A 194 -6.40 0.46 -13.78
CA THR A 194 -7.04 1.56 -14.50
C THR A 194 -7.01 2.81 -13.64
N VAL A 195 -7.01 3.97 -14.30
CA VAL A 195 -7.28 5.23 -13.62
C VAL A 195 -8.77 5.25 -13.26
N PRO A 196 -9.14 5.49 -11.99
CA PRO A 196 -10.53 5.42 -11.53
C PRO A 196 -11.37 6.51 -12.19
N LYS A 197 -12.65 6.22 -12.44
CA LYS A 197 -13.63 7.27 -12.73
C LYS A 197 -13.97 8.00 -11.43
N CYS A 198 -13.27 9.10 -11.18
CA CYS A 198 -13.43 10.02 -10.04
C CYS A 198 -14.45 9.62 -8.96
N CYS A 199 -15.52 10.36 -8.73
CA CYS A 199 -16.38 10.07 -7.58
C CYS A 199 -17.27 8.81 -7.72
N GLU A 200 -17.15 8.06 -8.82
CA GLU A 200 -17.80 6.74 -8.97
C GLU A 200 -16.94 5.61 -8.38
N GLU A 201 -15.61 5.70 -8.53
CA GLU A 201 -14.67 4.61 -8.19
C GLU A 201 -13.63 5.03 -7.13
N VAL A 202 -13.58 6.31 -6.74
CA VAL A 202 -12.63 6.81 -5.73
C VAL A 202 -13.26 6.82 -4.35
N TYR A 203 -12.68 6.03 -3.45
CA TYR A 203 -13.06 6.02 -2.04
C TYR A 203 -12.84 7.39 -1.37
N HIS A 204 -13.90 7.92 -0.74
CA HIS A 204 -13.93 9.27 -0.14
C HIS A 204 -13.52 10.38 -1.13
N CYS A 205 -14.12 10.37 -2.32
CA CYS A 205 -13.98 11.46 -3.28
C CYS A 205 -14.46 12.79 -2.67
N ILE A 206 -13.61 13.82 -2.67
CA ILE A 206 -13.97 15.15 -2.16
C ILE A 206 -14.81 15.90 -3.20
N SER A 207 -14.28 15.97 -4.42
CA SER A 207 -14.94 16.57 -5.56
C SER A 207 -14.43 15.94 -6.86
N THR A 208 -15.24 15.96 -7.90
CA THR A 208 -14.83 15.51 -9.24
C THR A 208 -13.71 16.38 -9.79
N GLU A 209 -13.75 17.69 -9.50
CA GLU A 209 -12.74 18.66 -9.91
C GLU A 209 -11.38 18.38 -9.29
N ASP A 210 -11.32 18.08 -7.99
CA ASP A 210 -10.07 17.68 -7.33
C ASP A 210 -9.51 16.40 -7.93
N CYS A 211 -10.35 15.39 -8.11
CA CYS A 211 -9.92 14.14 -8.73
C CYS A 211 -9.32 14.36 -10.12
N GLN A 212 -10.02 15.11 -10.98
CA GLN A 212 -9.55 15.43 -12.33
C GLN A 212 -8.26 16.24 -12.30
N LEU A 213 -8.11 17.17 -11.35
CA LEU A 213 -6.86 17.90 -11.16
C LEU A 213 -5.71 16.94 -10.80
N TYR A 214 -5.88 16.07 -9.81
CA TYR A 214 -4.82 15.11 -9.43
C TYR A 214 -4.50 14.13 -10.56
N GLN A 215 -5.51 13.67 -11.31
CA GLN A 215 -5.28 12.84 -12.49
C GLN A 215 -4.47 13.59 -13.56
N ALA A 216 -4.80 14.85 -13.82
CA ALA A 216 -4.06 15.69 -14.77
C ALA A 216 -2.64 16.01 -14.28
N LEU A 217 -2.45 16.25 -12.98
CA LEU A 217 -1.13 16.48 -12.39
C LEU A 217 -0.23 15.25 -12.54
N LEU A 218 -0.76 14.07 -12.20
CA LEU A 218 -0.01 12.81 -12.22
C LEU A 218 0.22 12.28 -13.65
N SER A 219 -0.62 12.66 -14.62
CA SER A 219 -0.43 12.35 -16.03
C SER A 219 0.45 13.36 -16.78
N GLY A 220 0.87 14.45 -16.13
CA GLY A 220 1.59 15.55 -16.77
C GLY A 220 0.74 16.37 -17.74
N GLN A 221 -0.59 16.31 -17.62
CA GLN A 221 -1.56 16.99 -18.49
C GLN A 221 -2.19 18.22 -17.82
N ALA A 222 -1.79 18.59 -16.61
CA ALA A 222 -2.30 19.79 -15.93
C ALA A 222 -1.63 21.05 -16.53
N PRO A 223 -2.32 21.84 -17.39
CA PRO A 223 -1.66 22.88 -18.20
C PRO A 223 -1.22 24.11 -17.41
N LYS A 224 -1.62 24.20 -16.13
CA LYS A 224 -1.30 25.33 -15.25
C LYS A 224 -0.34 24.95 -14.14
N TYR A 225 0.14 23.71 -14.10
CA TYR A 225 0.98 23.21 -13.03
C TYR A 225 2.19 22.50 -13.61
N ARG A 226 3.35 22.78 -13.02
CA ARG A 226 4.61 22.14 -13.33
C ARG A 226 5.13 21.41 -12.10
N GLU A 227 5.53 20.15 -12.26
CA GLU A 227 6.27 19.43 -11.22
C GLU A 227 7.65 20.09 -11.05
N VAL A 228 7.93 20.59 -9.85
CA VAL A 228 9.21 21.26 -9.55
C VAL A 228 10.14 20.30 -8.83
N GLN A 229 9.61 19.51 -7.90
CA GLN A 229 10.42 18.61 -7.09
C GLN A 229 9.61 17.38 -6.68
N ARG A 230 10.28 16.23 -6.65
CA ARG A 230 9.74 14.95 -6.17
C ARG A 230 10.68 14.33 -5.14
N PHE A 231 10.12 13.86 -4.05
CA PHE A 231 10.81 13.13 -2.99
C PHE A 231 10.21 11.73 -2.92
N GLU A 232 11.00 10.73 -3.29
CA GLU A 232 10.55 9.34 -3.38
C GLU A 232 10.92 8.55 -2.13
N THR A 233 10.00 7.72 -1.66
CA THR A 233 10.30 6.66 -0.70
C THR A 233 11.13 5.57 -1.37
N HIS A 234 11.99 4.92 -0.59
CA HIS A 234 12.83 3.84 -1.08
C HIS A 234 12.20 2.51 -0.70
N ALA A 235 12.03 1.63 -1.69
CA ALA A 235 11.72 0.21 -1.46
C ALA A 235 12.97 -0.60 -1.80
N TRP A 236 13.56 -1.29 -0.83
CA TRP A 236 14.82 -2.00 -1.04
C TRP A 236 14.61 -3.42 -1.56
N LEU A 237 13.50 -4.04 -1.15
CA LEU A 237 13.15 -5.40 -1.55
C LEU A 237 12.48 -5.43 -2.92
N PRO A 238 12.81 -6.42 -3.79
CA PRO A 238 12.27 -6.48 -5.15
C PRO A 238 10.75 -6.59 -5.17
N GLU A 239 10.16 -7.32 -4.22
CA GLU A 239 8.71 -7.46 -4.09
C GLU A 239 8.04 -6.13 -3.73
N ARG A 240 8.67 -5.33 -2.85
CA ARG A 240 8.17 -4.01 -2.46
C ARG A 240 8.37 -2.96 -3.55
N ARG A 241 9.46 -3.04 -4.33
CA ARG A 241 9.64 -2.22 -5.53
C ARG A 241 8.57 -2.49 -6.57
N LEU A 242 8.31 -3.77 -6.84
CA LEU A 242 7.26 -4.17 -7.76
C LEU A 242 5.90 -3.70 -7.24
N TYR A 243 5.62 -3.90 -5.95
CA TYR A 243 4.40 -3.42 -5.32
C TYR A 243 4.23 -1.91 -5.48
N LYS A 244 5.27 -1.14 -5.15
CA LYS A 244 5.28 0.32 -5.29
C LYS A 244 4.99 0.77 -6.72
N HIS A 245 5.60 0.12 -7.70
CA HIS A 245 5.37 0.43 -9.11
C HIS A 245 3.91 0.31 -9.54
N TRP A 246 3.18 -0.68 -9.02
CA TRP A 246 1.78 -0.94 -9.41
C TRP A 246 0.75 -0.26 -8.52
N PHE A 247 0.99 -0.20 -7.21
CA PHE A 247 -0.03 0.14 -6.23
C PHE A 247 0.36 1.31 -5.31
N GLY A 248 1.58 1.84 -5.46
CA GLY A 248 2.16 2.82 -4.56
C GLY A 248 2.78 2.22 -3.30
N THR A 249 3.26 3.09 -2.41
CA THR A 249 3.96 2.69 -1.17
C THR A 249 3.09 1.76 -0.30
N TYR A 250 3.70 0.68 0.19
CA TYR A 250 3.00 -0.35 0.97
C TYR A 250 2.44 0.20 2.29
N GLU A 251 3.24 0.99 3.01
CA GLU A 251 2.87 1.64 4.25
C GLU A 251 1.89 2.80 4.00
N THR A 252 0.66 2.68 4.50
CA THR A 252 -0.45 3.63 4.22
C THR A 252 -0.16 5.10 4.53
N PHE A 253 0.77 5.39 5.44
CA PHE A 253 1.10 6.75 5.89
C PHE A 253 2.50 7.22 5.48
N GLN A 254 3.23 6.38 4.75
CA GLN A 254 4.46 6.77 4.09
C GLN A 254 4.14 6.93 2.61
N GLY A 255 4.92 7.74 1.91
CA GLY A 255 4.77 7.82 0.48
C GLY A 255 5.51 8.99 -0.15
N ASP A 256 5.47 9.02 -1.46
CA ASP A 256 6.14 10.05 -2.23
C ASP A 256 5.48 11.41 -2.00
N VAL A 257 6.31 12.46 -1.93
CA VAL A 257 5.85 13.84 -1.88
C VAL A 257 6.25 14.53 -3.18
N ILE A 258 5.27 15.14 -3.85
CA ILE A 258 5.47 15.85 -5.10
C ILE A 258 5.07 17.31 -4.87
N ILE A 259 5.92 18.23 -5.30
CA ILE A 259 5.68 19.66 -5.25
C ILE A 259 5.40 20.16 -6.66
N PHE A 260 4.21 20.70 -6.85
CA PHE A 260 3.78 21.36 -8.08
C PHE A 260 3.75 22.86 -7.88
N GLU A 261 4.08 23.60 -8.92
CA GLU A 261 4.05 25.05 -8.97
C GLU A 261 3.09 25.49 -10.08
N LYS A 262 2.24 26.46 -9.77
CA LYS A 262 1.30 27.03 -10.73
C LYS A 262 2.03 28.01 -11.64
N ASP A 263 1.85 27.88 -12.95
CA ASP A 263 2.43 28.81 -13.92
C ASP A 263 1.84 30.21 -13.75
N LYS A 264 2.71 31.23 -13.73
CA LYS A 264 2.32 32.64 -13.74
C LYS A 264 1.83 32.99 -15.15
N GLN A 265 0.54 32.82 -15.41
CA GLN A 265 -0.12 33.40 -16.59
C GLN A 265 -0.34 34.89 -16.39
#